data_AF-F8A4N7-F1
#
_entry.id   AF-F8A4N7-F1
#
_cell.length_a   1.000
_cell.length_b   1.000
_cell.length_c   1.000
_cell.angle_alpha   90.00
_cell.angle_beta   90.00
_cell.angle_gamma   90.00
#
_symmetry.space_group_name_H-M   'P 1'
#
loop_
_entity.id
_entity.type
_entity.pdbx_description
1 polymer ?
#
loop_
_entity_poly.entity_id
_entity_poly.type
_entity_poly.pdbx_seq_one_letter_code
_entity_poly.pdbx_strand_id
1 'polypeptide(L)'
;MTTFEDLDLGEAFGDFGDAGTETHRRSRALTVLAFVLASVLVVAGVLWLRDARPTATSEAVAPATLVAALAAAQGPADVLTGAALEDLSVRPDSTRLLTTTAYGTHYVGLTDSDHVCLVTIRAGMLPAEACATATERLSVSLADADGAAVVVLATPSRAPAASDGWVEAAPSLYVRND
;
A
#
# COMPACT_ATOMS: atom_id res chain seq x y z
N MET A 1 63.28 48.53 -25.93
CA MET A 1 63.49 49.16 -24.61
C MET A 1 62.66 50.42 -24.60
N THR A 2 61.50 50.35 -23.93
CA THR A 2 60.50 51.38 -23.56
C THR A 2 59.25 50.57 -23.19
N THR A 3 59.20 50.07 -21.95
CA THR A 3 58.37 50.56 -20.82
C THR A 3 56.91 50.12 -20.93
N PHE A 4 56.60 49.05 -20.18
CA PHE A 4 55.27 48.64 -19.77
C PHE A 4 54.67 49.78 -18.92
N GLU A 5 53.62 50.42 -19.41
CA GLU A 5 52.76 51.25 -18.57
C GLU A 5 51.90 50.32 -17.71
N ASP A 6 52.01 50.53 -16.40
CA ASP A 6 51.08 50.09 -15.37
C ASP A 6 49.64 50.35 -15.83
N LEU A 7 48.97 49.28 -16.26
CA LEU A 7 47.52 49.27 -16.26
C LEU A 7 47.11 49.07 -14.81
N ASP A 8 46.81 50.20 -14.17
CA ASP A 8 46.18 50.32 -12.87
C ASP A 8 44.78 49.70 -12.92
N LEU A 9 44.73 48.37 -12.85
CA LEU A 9 43.51 47.56 -12.77
C LEU A 9 43.02 47.43 -11.32
N GLY A 10 43.70 48.05 -10.36
CA GLY A 10 43.37 48.01 -8.94
C GLY A 10 42.30 49.02 -8.53
N GLU A 11 42.22 50.17 -9.19
CA GLU A 11 41.35 51.28 -8.75
C GLU A 11 39.91 51.18 -9.29
N ALA A 12 39.63 50.32 -10.28
CA ALA A 12 38.29 50.10 -10.83
C ALA A 12 37.40 49.16 -9.99
N PHE A 13 37.94 48.53 -8.94
CA PHE A 13 37.19 47.64 -8.04
C PHE A 13 37.14 48.14 -6.59
N GLY A 14 37.62 49.35 -6.31
CA GLY A 14 37.70 49.95 -4.98
C GLY A 14 36.38 50.52 -4.44
N ASP A 15 35.31 50.59 -5.24
CA ASP A 15 34.00 51.11 -4.83
C ASP A 15 32.90 50.07 -4.92
N PHE A 16 33.09 48.96 -4.19
CA PHE A 16 31.96 48.29 -3.57
C PHE A 16 31.93 48.71 -2.09
N GLY A 17 31.68 50.00 -1.89
CA GLY A 17 31.21 50.50 -0.62
C GLY A 17 30.06 49.62 -0.12
N ASP A 18 30.27 49.01 1.03
CA ASP A 18 29.39 49.08 2.19
C ASP A 18 27.88 49.24 1.88
N ALA A 19 27.34 48.35 1.04
CA ALA A 19 25.92 48.31 0.70
C ALA A 19 25.22 47.27 1.58
N GLY A 20 25.06 47.65 2.84
CA GLY A 20 23.96 47.22 3.69
C GLY A 20 23.81 45.70 3.90
N THR A 21 24.24 45.25 5.08
CA THR A 21 23.84 44.00 5.73
C THR A 21 22.32 43.84 5.95
N GLU A 22 21.46 44.63 5.30
CA GLU A 22 20.01 44.68 5.52
C GLU A 22 19.16 43.85 4.53
N THR A 23 19.70 43.46 3.37
CA THR A 23 18.94 42.69 2.36
C THR A 23 18.80 41.20 2.70
N HIS A 24 19.72 40.65 3.51
CA HIS A 24 19.77 39.21 3.82
C HIS A 24 18.67 38.74 4.81
N ARG A 25 18.18 39.62 5.69
CA ARG A 25 17.08 39.27 6.61
C ARG A 25 15.73 39.19 5.90
N ARG A 26 15.47 40.10 4.96
CA ARG A 26 14.23 40.11 4.16
C ARG A 26 14.16 38.92 3.21
N SER A 27 15.26 38.55 2.56
CA SER A 27 15.29 37.36 1.69
C SER A 27 15.05 36.07 2.48
N ARG A 28 15.64 35.94 3.68
CA ARG A 28 15.39 34.80 4.57
C ARG A 28 13.93 34.73 5.04
N ALA A 29 13.34 35.86 5.41
CA ALA A 29 11.93 35.92 5.80
C ALA A 29 11.00 35.51 4.64
N LEU A 30 11.30 35.93 3.41
CA LEU A 30 10.55 35.54 2.22
C LEU A 30 10.69 34.05 1.90
N THR A 31 11.89 33.46 2.06
CA THR A 31 12.07 32.01 1.87
C THR A 31 11.32 31.19 2.91
N VAL A 32 11.31 31.62 4.18
CA VAL A 32 10.53 30.95 5.24
C VAL A 32 9.04 31.06 4.95
N LEU A 33 8.55 32.24 4.55
CA LEU A 33 7.16 32.45 4.18
C LEU A 33 6.75 31.57 2.99
N ALA A 34 7.57 31.50 1.95
CA ALA A 34 7.33 30.65 0.79
C ALA A 34 7.29 29.17 1.17
N PHE A 35 8.18 28.72 2.06
CA PHE A 35 8.21 27.33 2.53
C PHE A 35 6.98 26.98 3.37
N VAL A 36 6.54 27.90 4.24
CA VAL A 36 5.29 27.74 5.01
C VAL A 36 4.10 27.67 4.08
N LEU A 37 4.01 28.57 3.08
CA LEU A 37 2.92 28.58 2.11
C LEU A 37 2.88 27.28 1.30
N ALA A 38 4.03 26.80 0.81
CA ALA A 38 4.16 25.53 0.10
C ALA A 38 3.73 24.35 0.98
N SER A 39 4.15 24.33 2.26
CA SER A 39 3.77 23.29 3.22
C SER A 39 2.26 23.28 3.46
N VAL A 40 1.63 24.46 3.61
CA VAL A 40 0.18 24.59 3.75
C VAL A 40 -0.54 24.07 2.51
N LEU A 41 -0.06 24.40 1.31
CA LEU A 41 -0.65 23.91 0.05
C LEU A 41 -0.52 22.40 -0.09
N VAL A 42 0.62 21.81 0.31
CA VAL A 42 0.80 20.35 0.31
C VAL A 42 -0.15 19.69 1.31
N VAL A 43 -0.25 20.20 2.54
CA VAL A 43 -1.18 19.65 3.55
C VAL A 43 -2.62 19.78 3.08
N ALA A 44 -3.03 20.95 2.59
CA ALA A 44 -4.36 21.17 2.03
C ALA A 44 -4.63 20.25 0.85
N GLY A 45 -3.67 20.08 -0.05
CA GLY A 45 -3.76 19.15 -1.18
C GLY A 45 -3.91 17.69 -0.74
N VAL A 46 -3.17 17.26 0.28
CA VAL A 46 -3.28 15.90 0.86
C VAL A 46 -4.63 15.69 1.55
N LEU A 47 -5.11 16.69 2.29
CA LEU A 47 -6.43 16.64 2.92
C LEU A 47 -7.54 16.62 1.86
N TRP A 48 -7.41 17.42 0.81
CA TRP A 48 -8.35 17.43 -0.30
C TRP A 48 -8.31 16.12 -1.09
N LEU A 49 -7.14 15.50 -1.27
CA LEU A 49 -7.01 14.19 -1.91
C LEU A 49 -7.57 13.05 -1.03
N ARG A 50 -7.64 13.24 0.29
CA ARG A 50 -8.32 12.32 1.20
C ARG A 50 -9.84 12.47 1.14
N ASP A 51 -10.33 13.70 1.06
CA ASP A 51 -11.77 14.03 1.02
C ASP A 51 -12.39 13.80 -0.38
N ALA A 52 -11.63 14.07 -1.44
CA ALA A 52 -12.02 13.84 -2.83
C ALA A 52 -11.89 12.36 -3.24
N ARG A 53 -11.43 11.46 -2.36
CA ARG A 53 -11.66 10.03 -2.56
C ARG A 53 -13.16 9.83 -2.37
N PRO A 54 -13.93 9.53 -3.43
CA PRO A 54 -15.32 9.21 -3.23
C PRO A 54 -15.35 8.01 -2.27
N THR A 55 -15.89 8.22 -1.08
CA THR A 55 -16.62 7.18 -0.36
C THR A 55 -17.80 6.83 -1.24
N ALA A 56 -17.52 6.12 -2.34
CA ALA A 56 -18.50 5.24 -2.90
C ALA A 56 -18.87 4.36 -1.72
N THR A 57 -20.07 4.57 -1.20
CA THR A 57 -20.76 3.59 -0.37
C THR A 57 -20.91 2.37 -1.28
N SER A 58 -19.81 1.62 -1.43
CA SER A 58 -19.83 0.36 -2.12
C SER A 58 -20.76 -0.47 -1.26
N GLU A 59 -21.91 -0.79 -1.82
CA GLU A 59 -22.92 -1.56 -1.13
C GLU A 59 -22.25 -2.83 -0.60
N ALA A 60 -22.42 -3.07 0.71
CA ALA A 60 -21.84 -4.24 1.32
C ALA A 60 -22.50 -5.46 0.69
N VAL A 61 -21.68 -6.33 0.10
CA VAL A 61 -22.16 -7.53 -0.57
C VAL A 61 -21.96 -8.71 0.37
N ALA A 62 -22.92 -9.63 0.42
CA ALA A 62 -22.80 -10.83 1.24
C ALA A 62 -21.52 -11.60 0.85
N PRO A 63 -20.58 -11.87 1.79
CA PRO A 63 -19.28 -12.48 1.48
C PRO A 63 -19.37 -13.80 0.70
N ALA A 64 -20.39 -14.62 1.01
CA ALA A 64 -20.66 -15.89 0.35
C ALA A 64 -20.99 -15.77 -1.15
N THR A 65 -21.43 -14.59 -1.61
CA THR A 65 -21.67 -14.33 -3.04
C THR A 65 -20.41 -13.90 -3.79
N LEU A 66 -19.39 -13.42 -3.07
CA LEU A 66 -18.10 -13.02 -3.62
C LEU A 66 -17.13 -14.20 -3.67
N VAL A 67 -17.13 -15.02 -2.60
CA VAL A 67 -16.25 -16.19 -2.46
C VAL A 67 -17.11 -17.41 -2.16
N ALA A 68 -17.30 -18.26 -3.17
CA ALA A 68 -18.21 -19.40 -3.09
C ALA A 68 -17.86 -20.38 -1.96
N ALA A 69 -16.59 -20.50 -1.58
CA ALA A 69 -16.17 -21.36 -0.47
C ALA A 69 -16.85 -20.98 0.86
N LEU A 70 -17.12 -19.69 1.09
CA LEU A 70 -17.80 -19.19 2.30
C LEU A 70 -19.28 -19.60 2.36
N ALA A 71 -19.89 -20.01 1.25
CA ALA A 71 -21.26 -20.53 1.22
C ALA A 71 -21.34 -22.00 1.67
N ALA A 72 -20.22 -22.72 1.67
CA ALA A 72 -20.17 -24.14 2.04
C ALA A 72 -20.21 -24.32 3.56
N ALA A 73 -20.70 -25.48 4.01
CA ALA A 73 -20.57 -25.90 5.41
C ALA A 73 -19.10 -26.16 5.74
N GLN A 74 -18.67 -25.82 6.96
CA GLN A 74 -17.30 -26.06 7.40
C GLN A 74 -17.03 -27.56 7.55
N GLY A 75 -15.96 -28.04 6.94
CA GLY A 75 -15.43 -29.38 7.11
C GLY A 75 -14.20 -29.43 8.04
N PRO A 76 -13.72 -30.64 8.40
CA PRO A 76 -12.57 -30.79 9.29
C PRO A 76 -11.26 -30.16 8.76
N ALA A 77 -11.08 -30.13 7.43
CA ALA A 77 -9.90 -29.54 6.79
C ALA A 77 -9.90 -28.01 6.80
N ASP A 78 -11.07 -27.40 7.04
CA ASP A 78 -11.24 -25.96 7.08
C ASP A 78 -10.86 -25.36 8.44
N VAL A 79 -10.90 -26.19 9.49
CA VAL A 79 -10.67 -25.74 10.86
C VAL A 79 -9.19 -25.43 11.07
N LEU A 80 -8.90 -24.15 11.20
CA LEU A 80 -7.63 -23.70 11.75
C LEU A 80 -7.58 -24.05 13.25
N THR A 81 -6.50 -24.67 13.71
CA THR A 81 -6.29 -24.99 15.13
C THR A 81 -4.91 -24.54 15.63
N GLY A 82 -4.80 -24.37 16.95
CA GLY A 82 -3.53 -24.09 17.64
C GLY A 82 -3.22 -22.60 17.85
N ALA A 83 -2.03 -22.34 18.41
CA ALA A 83 -1.55 -20.98 18.72
C ALA A 83 -1.48 -20.05 17.48
N ALA A 84 -1.51 -20.63 16.28
CA ALA A 84 -1.60 -19.92 15.01
C ALA A 84 -2.83 -18.99 14.88
N LEU A 85 -3.89 -19.19 15.68
CA LEU A 85 -5.09 -18.35 15.66
C LEU A 85 -5.08 -17.19 16.65
N GLU A 86 -4.27 -17.23 17.70
CA GLU A 86 -4.39 -16.24 18.78
C GLU A 86 -4.14 -14.81 18.29
N ASP A 87 -3.37 -14.66 17.20
CA ASP A 87 -3.04 -13.39 16.58
C ASP A 87 -3.83 -13.09 15.29
N LEU A 88 -4.73 -13.99 14.85
CA LEU A 88 -5.54 -13.80 13.64
C LEU A 88 -6.84 -13.07 13.95
N SER A 89 -7.28 -12.20 13.03
CA SER A 89 -8.56 -11.48 13.18
C SER A 89 -9.78 -12.28 12.70
N VAL A 90 -9.55 -13.51 12.24
CA VAL A 90 -10.55 -14.40 11.62
C VAL A 90 -11.30 -15.23 12.66
N ARG A 91 -12.63 -15.27 12.54
CA ARG A 91 -13.48 -16.17 13.33
C ARG A 91 -13.22 -17.63 12.98
N PRO A 92 -12.88 -18.51 13.95
CA PRO A 92 -12.50 -19.89 13.66
C PRO A 92 -13.57 -20.70 12.90
N ASP A 93 -14.85 -20.47 13.17
CA ASP A 93 -16.01 -21.16 12.55
C ASP A 93 -16.32 -20.70 11.11
N SER A 94 -15.74 -19.58 10.70
CA SER A 94 -15.92 -19.01 9.35
C SER A 94 -14.86 -19.46 8.34
N THR A 95 -13.79 -20.11 8.82
CA THR A 95 -12.65 -20.49 7.98
C THR A 95 -13.04 -21.58 6.99
N ARG A 96 -12.51 -21.49 5.76
CA ARG A 96 -12.71 -22.45 4.65
C ARG A 96 -11.38 -22.63 3.92
N LEU A 97 -10.96 -23.87 3.74
CA LEU A 97 -9.80 -24.21 2.93
C LEU A 97 -10.11 -23.92 1.46
N LEU A 98 -9.27 -23.11 0.83
CA LEU A 98 -9.36 -22.85 -0.60
C LEU A 98 -8.54 -23.88 -1.38
N THR A 99 -7.25 -23.99 -1.06
CA THR A 99 -6.32 -24.91 -1.73
C THR A 99 -4.96 -24.96 -1.01
N THR A 100 -4.07 -25.83 -1.46
CA THR A 100 -2.65 -25.85 -1.09
C THR A 100 -1.80 -25.66 -2.33
N THR A 101 -0.85 -24.73 -2.28
CA THR A 101 0.12 -24.48 -3.35
C THR A 101 1.56 -24.60 -2.84
N ALA A 102 2.54 -24.36 -3.71
CA ALA A 102 3.95 -24.26 -3.30
C ALA A 102 4.19 -23.15 -2.24
N TYR A 103 3.32 -22.14 -2.18
CA TYR A 103 3.41 -21.02 -1.25
C TYR A 103 2.70 -21.26 0.09
N GLY A 104 2.12 -22.44 0.28
CA GLY A 104 1.47 -22.84 1.53
C GLY A 104 0.01 -23.25 1.36
N THR A 105 -0.66 -23.39 2.49
CA THR A 105 -2.09 -23.71 2.55
C THR A 105 -2.89 -22.42 2.73
N HIS A 106 -3.86 -22.20 1.84
CA HIS A 106 -4.62 -20.97 1.76
C HIS A 106 -6.05 -21.19 2.23
N TYR A 107 -6.50 -20.32 3.12
CA TYR A 107 -7.82 -20.32 3.70
C TYR A 107 -8.49 -18.97 3.43
N VAL A 108 -9.80 -18.98 3.33
CA VAL A 108 -10.61 -17.76 3.46
C VAL A 108 -11.37 -17.82 4.78
N GLY A 109 -11.61 -16.68 5.40
CA GLY A 109 -12.48 -16.58 6.55
C GLY A 109 -13.06 -15.18 6.69
N LEU A 110 -13.81 -14.99 7.77
CA LEU A 110 -14.47 -13.74 8.09
C LEU A 110 -14.04 -13.22 9.46
N THR A 111 -13.78 -11.93 9.55
CA THR A 111 -13.67 -11.23 10.85
C THR A 111 -15.04 -11.11 11.53
N ASP A 112 -15.06 -10.63 12.78
CA ASP A 112 -16.30 -10.21 13.47
C ASP A 112 -17.03 -9.05 12.77
N SER A 113 -16.32 -8.26 11.97
CA SER A 113 -16.88 -7.17 11.17
C SER A 113 -17.20 -7.59 9.72
N ASP A 114 -17.36 -8.89 9.46
CA ASP A 114 -17.66 -9.48 8.15
C ASP A 114 -16.72 -9.09 6.99
N HIS A 115 -15.49 -8.68 7.31
CA HIS A 115 -14.42 -8.55 6.31
C HIS A 115 -13.97 -9.92 5.84
N VAL A 116 -13.68 -10.05 4.54
CA VAL A 116 -13.13 -11.27 3.97
C VAL A 116 -11.62 -11.25 4.14
N CYS A 117 -11.10 -12.28 4.79
CA CYS A 117 -9.68 -12.44 5.03
C CYS A 117 -9.13 -13.64 4.25
N LEU A 118 -7.97 -13.45 3.64
CA LEU A 118 -7.13 -14.51 3.11
C LEU A 118 -6.07 -14.83 4.16
N VAL A 119 -6.01 -16.08 4.58
CA VAL A 119 -4.99 -16.58 5.51
C VAL A 119 -4.11 -17.59 4.78
N THR A 120 -2.80 -17.43 4.87
CA THR A 120 -1.84 -18.38 4.31
C THR A 120 -0.94 -18.94 5.39
N ILE A 121 -0.89 -20.25 5.48
CA ILE A 121 -0.03 -20.98 6.42
C ILE A 121 1.11 -21.62 5.64
N ARG A 122 2.35 -21.24 5.99
CA ARG A 122 3.57 -21.81 5.45
C ARG A 122 4.27 -22.67 6.49
N ALA A 123 4.85 -23.78 6.06
CA ALA A 123 5.59 -24.66 6.96
C ALA A 123 6.75 -23.90 7.62
N GLY A 124 6.83 -23.96 8.94
CA GLY A 124 7.89 -23.30 9.73
C GLY A 124 7.76 -21.78 9.86
N MET A 125 6.66 -21.18 9.40
CA MET A 125 6.41 -19.74 9.45
C MET A 125 5.12 -19.43 10.21
N LEU A 126 5.03 -18.21 10.74
CA LEU A 126 3.77 -17.70 11.27
C LEU A 126 2.74 -17.54 10.13
N PRO A 127 1.44 -17.73 10.41
CA PRO A 127 0.38 -17.43 9.46
C PRO A 127 0.44 -15.98 8.99
N ALA A 128 0.20 -15.76 7.71
CA ALA A 128 0.02 -14.43 7.14
C ALA A 128 -1.46 -14.19 6.84
N GLU A 129 -1.96 -13.01 7.17
CA GLU A 129 -3.35 -12.61 6.98
C GLU A 129 -3.43 -11.27 6.27
N ALA A 130 -4.38 -11.16 5.35
CA ALA A 130 -4.81 -9.89 4.78
C ALA A 130 -6.34 -9.90 4.69
N CYS A 131 -6.97 -8.75 4.97
CA CYS A 131 -8.42 -8.63 4.99
C CYS A 131 -8.88 -7.44 4.15
N ALA A 132 -10.06 -7.56 3.55
CA ALA A 132 -10.74 -6.46 2.88
C ALA A 132 -12.25 -6.52 3.09
N THR A 133 -12.90 -5.37 2.96
CA THR A 133 -14.36 -5.26 3.03
C THR A 133 -15.01 -6.04 1.87
N ALA A 134 -16.07 -6.78 2.17
CA ALA A 134 -16.85 -7.53 1.21
C ALA A 134 -17.64 -6.61 0.27
N THR A 135 -17.02 -6.26 -0.85
CA THR A 135 -17.60 -5.42 -1.90
C THR A 135 -17.48 -6.13 -3.25
N GLU A 136 -18.21 -5.69 -4.27
CA GLU A 136 -18.07 -6.23 -5.64
C GLU A 136 -16.63 -6.10 -6.20
N ARG A 137 -15.83 -5.21 -5.60
CA ARG A 137 -14.42 -4.97 -5.94
C ARG A 137 -13.45 -5.63 -4.96
N LEU A 138 -13.89 -6.70 -4.28
CA LEU A 138 -13.05 -7.44 -3.35
C LEU A 138 -11.75 -7.90 -4.04
N SER A 139 -10.64 -7.49 -3.44
CA SER A 139 -9.30 -7.96 -3.77
C SER A 139 -8.48 -7.95 -2.49
N VAL A 140 -7.89 -9.09 -2.16
CA VAL A 140 -7.06 -9.29 -0.98
C VAL A 140 -5.76 -9.90 -1.48
N SER A 141 -4.64 -9.24 -1.21
CA SER A 141 -3.32 -9.71 -1.63
C SER A 141 -2.43 -10.01 -0.44
N LEU A 142 -1.75 -11.15 -0.47
CA LEU A 142 -0.64 -11.46 0.42
C LEU A 142 0.66 -11.39 -0.36
N ALA A 143 1.65 -10.76 0.26
CA ALA A 143 2.97 -10.54 -0.33
C ALA A 143 4.05 -11.43 0.32
N ASP A 144 5.15 -11.60 -0.40
CA ASP A 144 6.39 -12.18 0.14
C ASP A 144 7.13 -11.20 1.06
N ALA A 145 8.33 -11.60 1.48
CA ALA A 145 9.20 -10.78 2.33
C ALA A 145 9.67 -9.48 1.64
N ASP A 146 9.71 -9.45 0.31
CA ASP A 146 10.12 -8.30 -0.50
C ASP A 146 8.94 -7.38 -0.84
N GLY A 147 7.72 -7.75 -0.42
CA GLY A 147 6.50 -6.98 -0.63
C GLY A 147 5.82 -7.24 -1.96
N ALA A 148 6.27 -8.23 -2.74
CA ALA A 148 5.65 -8.58 -4.00
C ALA A 148 4.47 -9.53 -3.75
N ALA A 149 3.30 -9.24 -4.35
CA ALA A 149 2.11 -10.07 -4.19
C ALA A 149 2.34 -11.48 -4.79
N VAL A 150 2.10 -12.52 -3.98
CA VAL A 150 2.26 -13.93 -4.37
C VAL A 150 0.91 -14.63 -4.45
N VAL A 151 -0.06 -14.19 -3.66
CA VAL A 151 -1.40 -14.77 -3.60
C VAL A 151 -2.43 -13.66 -3.61
N VAL A 152 -3.46 -13.78 -4.44
CA VAL A 152 -4.57 -12.83 -4.55
C VAL A 152 -5.90 -13.57 -4.52
N LEU A 153 -6.76 -13.18 -3.59
CA LEU A 153 -8.18 -13.54 -3.60
C LEU A 153 -8.96 -12.36 -4.21
N ALA A 154 -9.60 -12.56 -5.35
CA ALA A 154 -10.33 -11.52 -6.05
C ALA A 154 -11.56 -12.07 -6.78
N THR A 155 -12.61 -11.25 -6.90
CA THR A 155 -13.77 -11.61 -7.73
C THR A 155 -13.35 -11.87 -9.18
N PRO A 156 -14.07 -12.72 -9.95
CA PRO A 156 -13.70 -13.05 -11.32
C PRO A 156 -13.54 -11.83 -12.25
N SER A 157 -14.31 -10.76 -12.03
CA SER A 157 -14.21 -9.50 -12.79
C SER A 157 -12.96 -8.68 -12.50
N ARG A 158 -12.20 -9.06 -11.46
CA ARG A 158 -10.95 -8.46 -10.99
C ARG A 158 -9.80 -9.47 -10.95
N ALA A 159 -9.94 -10.59 -11.64
CA ALA A 159 -8.87 -11.56 -11.80
C ALA A 159 -7.59 -10.86 -12.31
N PRO A 160 -6.43 -11.11 -11.69
CA PRO A 160 -5.17 -10.57 -12.19
C PRO A 160 -4.84 -11.15 -13.57
N ALA A 161 -4.08 -10.40 -14.37
CA ALA A 161 -3.81 -10.80 -15.74
C ALA A 161 -2.85 -11.98 -15.81
N ALA A 162 -3.19 -13.00 -16.59
CA ALA A 162 -2.32 -14.16 -16.83
C ALA A 162 -0.99 -13.78 -17.51
N SER A 163 -0.95 -12.66 -18.25
CA SER A 163 0.27 -12.09 -18.83
C SER A 163 1.32 -11.73 -17.78
N ASP A 164 0.88 -11.48 -16.54
CA ASP A 164 1.73 -11.04 -15.43
C ASP A 164 2.15 -12.24 -14.53
N GLY A 165 2.01 -13.47 -15.04
CA GLY A 165 2.43 -14.70 -14.36
C GLY A 165 1.41 -15.27 -13.37
N TRP A 166 0.19 -14.74 -13.32
CA TRP A 166 -0.86 -15.22 -12.44
C TRP A 166 -1.57 -16.46 -12.99
N VAL A 167 -1.77 -17.43 -12.12
CA VAL A 167 -2.52 -18.66 -12.40
C VAL A 167 -3.59 -18.85 -11.34
N GLU A 168 -4.80 -19.21 -11.75
CA GLU A 168 -5.87 -19.54 -10.82
C GLU A 168 -5.60 -20.91 -10.17
N ALA A 169 -5.40 -20.92 -8.85
CA ALA A 169 -5.13 -22.13 -8.07
C ALA A 169 -6.41 -22.74 -7.46
N ALA A 170 -7.43 -21.91 -7.26
CA ALA A 170 -8.78 -22.29 -6.83
C ALA A 170 -9.75 -21.17 -7.27
N PRO A 171 -11.07 -21.40 -7.28
CA PRO A 171 -12.03 -20.37 -7.66
C PRO A 171 -11.76 -19.04 -6.95
N SER A 172 -11.52 -17.97 -7.72
CA SER A 172 -11.21 -16.62 -7.20
C SER A 172 -9.87 -16.46 -6.47
N LEU A 173 -9.06 -17.52 -6.37
CA LEU A 173 -7.72 -17.49 -5.77
C LEU A 173 -6.66 -17.68 -6.84
N TYR A 174 -5.79 -16.68 -6.97
CA TYR A 174 -4.72 -16.63 -7.93
C TYR A 174 -3.38 -16.65 -7.21
N VAL A 175 -2.43 -17.39 -7.76
CA VAL A 175 -1.04 -17.40 -7.30
C VAL A 175 -0.14 -17.01 -8.45
N ARG A 176 0.94 -16.29 -8.13
CA ARG A 176 1.95 -15.95 -9.13
C ARG A 176 3.03 -17.03 -9.12
N ASN A 177 3.23 -17.70 -10.25
CA ASN A 177 4.36 -18.63 -10.39
C ASN A 177 5.59 -17.81 -10.81
N ASP A 178 6.65 -17.86 -10.01
CA ASP A 178 7.96 -17.32 -10.39
C ASP A 178 8.67 -18.22 -11.40
#